data_AF-A0A8H7XLG1-F1
#
_entry.id   AF-A0A8H7XLG1-F1
#
_cell.length_a   1.000
_cell.length_b   1.000
_cell.length_c   1.000
_cell.angle_alpha   90.00
_cell.angle_beta   90.00
_cell.angle_gamma   90.00
#
_symmetry.space_group_name_H-M   'P 1'
#
loop_
_entity.id
_entity.type
_entity.pdbx_description
1 polymer ?
#
loop_
_entity_poly.entity_id
_entity_poly.type
_entity_poly.pdbx_seq_one_letter_code
_entity_poly.pdbx_strand_id
1 'polypeptide(L)'
;MNSNMVPIYDSNGRIEGYCRIQQTNTTAARNYAQRNTPAAHSNILALPSTPAVPSGTLPLQPTNLPSVGVAVDWDGWPDGEFSQDFSFDEVAKTGNLLIHWAHKVNGGDRYGNDHANKWRKGKRSSRRCLGAIICDNQDCTIVIRPKTSPQSIIMQMKESCLCGSYLIRQTCNVVAYTWRWSGGVHFYNTGIHKHRRPGRILHALPVRATL
;
A
#
# COMPACT_ATOMS: atom_id res chain seq x y z
N MET A 1 -26.58 -24.10 21.66
CA MET A 1 -25.38 -24.20 20.81
C MET A 1 -24.51 -22.97 21.09
N ASN A 2 -23.23 -23.16 21.44
CA ASN A 2 -22.36 -22.11 22.00
C ASN A 2 -21.84 -21.13 20.92
N SER A 3 -22.42 -19.92 20.85
CA SER A 3 -22.20 -18.92 19.78
C SER A 3 -20.96 -18.01 19.91
N ASN A 4 -19.92 -18.37 20.67
CA ASN A 4 -18.75 -17.50 20.93
C ASN A 4 -17.43 -18.08 20.42
N MET A 5 -17.41 -18.60 19.19
CA MET A 5 -16.19 -19.11 18.55
C MET A 5 -15.90 -18.36 17.26
N VAL A 6 -14.69 -17.82 17.13
CA VAL A 6 -14.24 -17.07 15.94
C VAL A 6 -13.23 -17.93 15.18
N PRO A 7 -13.35 -18.07 13.84
CA PRO A 7 -12.40 -18.85 13.05
C PRO A 7 -11.02 -18.19 13.02
N ILE A 8 -9.98 -19.02 13.12
CA ILE A 8 -8.56 -18.69 12.97
C ILE A 8 -8.12 -19.16 11.59
N TYR A 9 -7.41 -18.31 10.84
CA TYR A 9 -6.98 -18.61 9.47
C TYR A 9 -5.45 -18.71 9.36
N ASP A 10 -4.98 -19.62 8.50
CA ASP A 10 -3.57 -19.73 8.12
C ASP A 10 -3.12 -18.59 7.18
N SER A 11 -1.83 -18.58 6.84
CA SER A 11 -1.23 -17.63 5.88
C SER A 11 -1.79 -17.74 4.46
N ASN A 12 -2.50 -18.83 4.13
CA ASN A 12 -3.16 -19.07 2.86
C ASN A 12 -4.68 -18.79 2.89
N GLY A 13 -5.23 -18.38 4.04
CA GLY A 13 -6.65 -18.10 4.25
C GLY A 13 -7.53 -19.34 4.50
N ARG A 14 -6.98 -20.49 4.89
CA ARG A 14 -7.72 -21.69 5.30
C ARG A 14 -8.02 -21.65 6.80
N ILE A 15 -9.18 -22.18 7.23
CA ILE A 15 -9.54 -22.26 8.65
C ILE A 15 -8.68 -23.34 9.32
N GLU A 16 -7.85 -22.94 10.29
CA GLU A 16 -7.04 -23.86 11.11
C GLU A 16 -7.70 -24.19 12.45
N GLY A 17 -8.66 -23.38 12.90
CA GLY A 17 -9.34 -23.63 14.16
C GLY A 17 -10.32 -22.54 14.56
N TYR A 18 -10.74 -22.58 15.82
CA TYR A 18 -11.64 -21.58 16.41
C TYR A 18 -11.14 -21.15 17.79
N CYS A 19 -11.18 -19.85 18.10
CA CYS A 19 -10.89 -19.34 19.45
C CYS A 19 -12.14 -18.79 20.13
N ARG A 20 -12.16 -18.86 21.47
CA ARG A 20 -13.25 -18.33 22.31
C ARG A 20 -12.94 -16.88 22.69
N ILE A 21 -13.85 -15.95 22.41
CA ILE A 21 -13.69 -14.56 22.84
C ILE A 21 -13.92 -14.48 24.36
N GLN A 22 -12.92 -14.04 25.12
CA GLN A 22 -13.11 -13.63 26.51
C GLN A 22 -13.52 -12.16 26.54
N GLN A 23 -14.69 -11.87 27.08
CA GLN A 23 -15.17 -10.49 27.25
C GLN A 23 -14.41 -9.83 28.41
N THR A 24 -13.52 -8.89 28.12
CA THR A 24 -12.93 -8.03 29.15
C THR A 24 -13.62 -6.67 29.14
N ASN A 25 -14.37 -6.39 30.21
CA ASN A 25 -14.94 -5.08 30.49
C ASN A 25 -13.83 -4.14 30.98
N THR A 26 -13.49 -3.09 30.23
CA THR A 26 -12.68 -1.98 30.78
C THR A 26 -13.13 -0.62 30.29
N THR A 27 -13.63 0.14 31.27
CA THR A 27 -14.11 1.51 31.26
C THR A 27 -12.92 2.47 31.35
N ALA A 28 -12.34 2.92 30.22
CA ALA A 28 -11.24 3.91 30.25
C ALA A 28 -11.16 4.73 28.95
N ALA A 29 -12.19 5.54 28.67
CA ALA A 29 -12.20 6.47 27.53
C ALA A 29 -12.62 7.87 27.97
N ARG A 30 -11.74 8.57 28.71
CA ARG A 30 -11.78 10.03 28.86
C ARG A 30 -10.33 10.53 28.88
N ASN A 31 -10.05 11.53 28.05
CA ASN A 31 -8.81 12.34 27.97
C ASN A 31 -7.80 11.97 26.86
N TYR A 32 -8.18 12.15 25.59
CA TYR A 32 -7.18 12.38 24.52
C TYR A 32 -7.61 13.43 23.49
N ALA A 33 -8.37 14.43 23.93
CA ALA A 33 -8.68 15.61 23.13
C ALA A 33 -8.01 16.81 23.78
N GLN A 34 -6.72 17.01 23.50
CA GLN A 34 -5.97 18.28 23.57
C GLN A 34 -4.48 17.96 23.64
N ARG A 35 -3.76 18.08 22.50
CA ARG A 35 -2.50 18.84 22.42
C ARG A 35 -1.79 18.72 21.06
N ASN A 36 -1.41 19.90 20.54
CA ASN A 36 -0.21 20.23 19.75
C ASN A 36 -0.30 20.36 18.22
N THR A 37 -0.59 21.59 17.79
CA THR A 37 0.25 22.40 16.86
C THR A 37 0.98 23.46 17.71
N PRO A 38 2.16 24.04 17.34
CA PRO A 38 2.45 24.65 16.03
C PRO A 38 3.92 24.69 15.53
N ALA A 39 4.07 25.34 14.37
CA ALA A 39 5.12 26.27 13.94
C ALA A 39 6.39 25.77 13.22
N ALA A 40 6.57 26.39 12.05
CA ALA A 40 7.71 26.36 11.14
C ALA A 40 8.81 27.32 11.60
N HIS A 41 10.07 26.94 11.37
CA HIS A 41 11.20 27.86 11.36
C HIS A 41 12.09 27.54 10.16
N SER A 42 12.18 28.51 9.25
CA SER A 42 13.13 28.61 8.16
C SER A 42 14.52 28.98 8.72
N ASN A 43 15.59 28.47 8.11
CA ASN A 43 16.84 29.22 8.00
C ASN A 43 17.66 28.74 6.80
N ILE A 44 17.93 29.70 5.91
CA ILE A 44 18.87 29.69 4.78
C ILE A 44 20.22 30.13 5.34
N LEU A 45 21.36 29.58 4.89
CA LEU A 45 22.61 30.33 4.69
C LEU A 45 23.64 29.53 3.83
N ALA A 46 23.96 30.17 2.71
CA ALA A 46 25.14 30.21 1.84
C ALA A 46 26.26 29.12 1.79
N LEU A 47 26.66 28.87 0.54
CA LEU A 47 27.88 28.23 0.00
C LEU A 47 29.19 28.91 0.41
N PRO A 48 30.32 28.17 0.27
CA PRO A 48 31.41 28.68 -0.56
C PRO A 48 31.98 27.65 -1.56
N SER A 49 32.67 28.20 -2.57
CA SER A 49 33.01 27.60 -3.86
C SER A 49 34.44 27.05 -3.98
N THR A 50 34.61 26.17 -4.98
CA THR A 50 35.83 25.82 -5.79
C THR A 50 36.96 25.01 -5.13
N PRO A 51 37.80 24.24 -5.88
CA PRO A 51 38.09 24.32 -7.33
C PRO A 51 38.05 23.00 -8.14
N ALA A 52 38.29 23.17 -9.44
CA ALA A 52 38.23 22.21 -10.54
C ALA A 52 39.24 21.06 -10.46
N VAL A 53 38.81 19.87 -10.88
CA VAL A 53 39.63 18.66 -11.07
C VAL A 53 39.76 18.40 -12.58
N PRO A 54 40.95 18.02 -13.09
CA PRO A 54 41.22 17.95 -14.52
C PRO A 54 40.60 16.72 -15.20
N SER A 55 40.22 16.94 -16.46
CA SER A 55 39.70 15.97 -17.43
C SER A 55 40.62 14.75 -17.58
N GLY A 56 40.16 13.61 -17.07
CA GLY A 56 40.64 12.29 -17.44
C GLY A 56 39.65 11.63 -18.40
N THR A 57 40.10 11.42 -19.64
CA THR A 57 39.39 10.72 -20.71
C THR A 57 39.05 9.29 -20.27
N LEU A 58 37.76 8.99 -20.06
CA LEU A 58 37.29 7.62 -19.83
C LEU A 58 37.08 6.93 -21.18
N PRO A 59 37.64 5.72 -21.40
CA PRO A 59 37.38 4.96 -22.61
C PRO A 59 35.91 4.52 -22.68
N LEU A 60 35.33 4.67 -23.87
CA LEU A 60 34.01 4.15 -24.23
C LEU A 60 34.01 2.62 -24.02
N GLN A 61 33.39 2.15 -22.95
CA GLN A 61 32.99 0.75 -22.85
C GLN A 61 31.65 0.56 -23.57
N PRO A 62 31.55 -0.35 -24.55
CA PRO A 62 30.27 -0.79 -25.08
C PRO A 62 29.65 -1.74 -24.06
N THR A 63 28.88 -1.20 -23.12
CA THR A 63 28.08 -2.04 -22.21
C THR A 63 26.87 -2.54 -22.98
N ASN A 64 27.05 -3.63 -23.73
CA ASN A 64 25.99 -4.60 -23.93
C ASN A 64 25.55 -5.04 -22.54
N LEU A 65 24.51 -4.39 -21.99
CA LEU A 65 23.77 -4.94 -20.87
C LEU A 65 23.07 -6.19 -21.40
N PRO A 66 23.45 -7.41 -20.96
CA PRO A 66 22.55 -8.52 -21.12
C PRO A 66 21.30 -8.16 -20.33
N SER A 67 20.17 -8.07 -21.04
CA SER A 67 18.84 -8.16 -20.45
C SER A 67 18.71 -9.57 -19.88
N VAL A 68 19.40 -9.81 -18.77
CA VAL A 68 19.15 -10.98 -17.94
C VAL A 68 17.82 -10.67 -17.28
N GLY A 69 16.76 -11.18 -17.89
CA GLY A 69 15.44 -11.23 -17.29
C GLY A 69 15.54 -12.05 -16.01
N VAL A 70 15.87 -11.37 -14.92
CA VAL A 70 15.59 -11.89 -13.58
C VAL A 70 14.08 -12.05 -13.56
N ALA A 71 13.61 -13.29 -13.57
CA ALA A 71 12.20 -13.57 -13.40
C ALA A 71 11.78 -12.91 -12.08
N VAL A 72 10.99 -11.84 -12.19
CA VAL A 72 10.53 -11.14 -11.00
C VAL A 72 9.37 -11.93 -10.44
N ASP A 73 9.66 -12.62 -9.33
CA ASP A 73 8.67 -13.20 -8.45
C ASP A 73 7.79 -12.06 -7.91
N TRP A 74 6.76 -11.74 -8.67
CA TRP A 74 5.78 -10.74 -8.30
C TRP A 74 4.79 -11.34 -7.28
N ASP A 75 5.02 -11.05 -6.00
CA ASP A 75 4.16 -11.51 -4.90
C ASP A 75 2.90 -10.66 -4.71
N GLY A 76 2.74 -9.59 -5.50
CA GLY A 76 1.63 -8.64 -5.40
C GLY A 76 1.73 -7.64 -4.26
N TRP A 77 2.84 -7.60 -3.52
CA TRP A 77 3.11 -6.68 -2.41
C TRP A 77 4.33 -5.79 -2.69
N PRO A 78 4.28 -4.93 -3.74
CA PRO A 78 5.39 -4.03 -4.02
C PRO A 78 5.67 -3.16 -2.81
N ASP A 79 6.90 -3.20 -2.30
CA ASP A 79 7.33 -2.45 -1.13
C ASP A 79 8.78 -1.99 -1.34
N GLY A 80 9.06 -0.76 -0.94
CA GLY A 80 10.32 -0.09 -1.30
C GLY A 80 10.23 0.73 -2.58
N GLU A 81 11.20 1.63 -2.77
CA GLU A 81 11.29 2.41 -4.00
C GLU A 81 12.00 1.59 -5.08
N PHE A 82 11.29 1.28 -6.16
CA PHE A 82 11.86 0.58 -7.30
C PHE A 82 11.06 0.85 -8.57
N SER A 83 11.71 0.69 -9.73
CA SER A 83 11.07 0.68 -11.03
C SER A 83 11.56 -0.48 -11.87
N GLN A 84 10.70 -0.95 -12.77
CA GLN A 84 10.98 -2.09 -13.61
C GLN A 84 10.12 -2.06 -14.88
N ASP A 85 10.72 -2.47 -15.99
CA ASP A 85 9.99 -2.75 -17.23
C ASP A 85 9.55 -4.22 -17.28
N PHE A 86 8.30 -4.44 -17.66
CA PHE A 86 7.71 -5.75 -17.88
C PHE A 86 7.22 -5.85 -19.33
N SER A 87 7.59 -6.93 -20.02
CA SER A 87 6.95 -7.35 -21.27
C SER A 87 5.48 -7.73 -21.03
N PHE A 88 4.68 -7.77 -22.09
CA PHE A 88 3.27 -8.18 -21.96
C PHE A 88 3.10 -9.62 -21.43
N ASP A 89 4.02 -10.52 -21.78
CA ASP A 89 4.00 -11.90 -21.30
C ASP A 89 4.30 -11.97 -19.80
N GLU A 90 5.24 -11.16 -19.31
CA GLU A 90 5.52 -11.05 -17.87
C GLU A 90 4.34 -10.41 -17.13
N VAL A 91 3.72 -9.36 -17.68
CA VAL A 91 2.50 -8.77 -17.11
C VAL A 91 1.39 -9.82 -16.97
N ALA A 92 1.21 -10.70 -17.95
CA ALA A 92 0.23 -11.79 -17.85
C ALA A 92 0.58 -12.78 -16.72
N LYS A 93 1.86 -13.18 -16.61
CA LYS A 93 2.35 -14.10 -15.56
C LYS A 93 2.19 -13.54 -14.14
N THR A 94 2.29 -12.22 -13.97
CA THR A 94 2.12 -11.54 -12.67
C THR A 94 0.65 -11.27 -12.30
N GLY A 95 -0.32 -11.77 -13.09
CA GLY A 95 -1.74 -11.48 -12.87
C GLY A 95 -2.10 -10.02 -13.17
N ASN A 96 -1.48 -9.44 -14.20
CA ASN A 96 -1.60 -8.04 -14.61
C ASN A 96 -1.04 -7.04 -13.57
N LEU A 97 0.10 -7.35 -12.97
CA LEU A 97 0.73 -6.54 -11.92
C LEU A 97 -0.28 -6.20 -10.80
N LEU A 98 -1.02 -7.21 -10.34
CA LEU A 98 -2.02 -7.04 -9.30
C LEU A 98 -1.33 -6.57 -8.01
N ILE A 99 -1.87 -5.51 -7.39
CA ILE A 99 -1.37 -4.96 -6.13
C ILE A 99 -2.33 -5.32 -5.02
N HIS A 100 -1.84 -5.98 -3.97
CA HIS A 100 -2.62 -6.42 -2.82
C HIS A 100 -2.81 -5.37 -1.73
N TRP A 101 -1.97 -4.32 -1.71
CA TRP A 101 -2.20 -3.15 -0.88
C TRP A 101 -3.60 -2.58 -1.09
N ALA A 102 -4.21 -2.04 -0.03
CA ALA A 102 -5.44 -1.29 -0.18
C ALA A 102 -5.13 -0.03 -0.99
N HIS A 103 -5.70 0.13 -2.18
CA HIS A 103 -5.39 1.25 -3.04
C HIS A 103 -6.65 1.87 -3.65
N LYS A 104 -6.56 3.15 -3.99
CA LYS A 104 -7.53 3.84 -4.83
C LYS A 104 -6.84 4.21 -6.14
N VAL A 105 -7.52 3.99 -7.25
CA VAL A 105 -7.09 4.52 -8.56
C VAL A 105 -7.25 6.04 -8.50
N ASN A 106 -6.16 6.76 -8.76
CA ASN A 106 -6.25 8.22 -8.82
C ASN A 106 -6.97 8.60 -10.13
N GLY A 107 -7.98 9.45 -10.02
CA GLY A 107 -8.58 10.07 -11.19
C GLY A 107 -7.59 11.06 -11.82
N GLY A 108 -7.74 11.31 -13.12
CA GLY A 108 -6.98 12.35 -13.81
C GLY A 108 -5.76 11.87 -14.60
N ASP A 109 -5.40 10.59 -14.53
CA ASP A 109 -4.39 9.98 -15.41
C ASP A 109 -4.95 9.75 -16.83
N ARG A 110 -5.32 10.85 -17.51
CA ARG A 110 -5.96 10.79 -18.85
C ARG A 110 -4.96 10.89 -20.00
N TYR A 111 -3.70 11.19 -19.73
CA TYR A 111 -2.69 11.49 -20.75
C TYR A 111 -1.82 10.27 -21.12
N GLY A 112 -1.18 10.34 -22.28
CA GLY A 112 -0.29 9.30 -22.83
C GLY A 112 -0.96 8.41 -23.88
N ASN A 113 -0.14 7.60 -24.56
CA ASN A 113 -0.53 6.73 -25.67
C ASN A 113 -0.02 5.30 -25.44
N ASP A 114 -0.92 4.32 -25.43
CA ASP A 114 -0.58 2.89 -25.28
C ASP A 114 0.34 2.36 -26.39
N HIS A 115 0.40 3.03 -27.55
CA HIS A 115 1.26 2.68 -28.68
C HIS A 115 2.54 3.50 -28.75
N ALA A 116 2.89 4.26 -27.70
CA ALA A 116 4.12 5.03 -27.70
C ALA A 116 5.36 4.12 -27.72
N ASN A 117 6.38 4.48 -28.49
CA ASN A 117 7.65 3.74 -28.58
C ASN A 117 8.56 3.88 -27.34
N LYS A 118 8.16 4.69 -26.36
CA LYS A 118 8.89 4.89 -25.10
C LYS A 118 7.89 4.97 -23.95
N TRP A 119 8.17 4.30 -22.85
CA TRP A 119 7.29 4.25 -21.69
C TRP A 119 6.89 5.64 -21.16
N ARG A 120 7.79 6.63 -21.22
CA ARG A 120 7.53 8.01 -20.75
C ARG A 120 6.36 8.71 -21.46
N LYS A 121 6.07 8.29 -22.70
CA LYS A 121 4.93 8.75 -23.51
C LYS A 121 3.75 7.76 -23.47
N GLY A 122 3.93 6.64 -22.77
CA GLY A 122 2.93 5.61 -22.55
C GLY A 122 1.72 6.12 -21.77
N LYS A 123 0.62 5.37 -21.83
CA LYS A 123 -0.58 5.65 -21.03
C LYS A 123 -0.28 5.42 -19.56
N ARG A 124 -0.41 6.47 -18.75
CA ARG A 124 -0.17 6.39 -17.31
C ARG A 124 -1.42 5.93 -16.56
N SER A 125 -1.23 5.17 -15.49
CA SER A 125 -2.20 4.96 -14.42
C SER A 125 -1.49 4.99 -13.08
N SER A 126 -2.14 5.50 -12.04
CA SER A 126 -1.60 5.53 -10.69
C SER A 126 -2.59 5.01 -9.64
N ARG A 127 -2.05 4.33 -8.65
CA ARG A 127 -2.77 3.70 -7.53
C ARG A 127 -2.14 4.19 -6.24
N ARG A 128 -2.87 5.01 -5.48
CA ARG A 128 -2.41 5.47 -4.16
C ARG A 128 -2.84 4.49 -3.09
N CYS A 129 -1.91 4.10 -2.23
CA CYS A 129 -2.22 3.32 -1.05
C CYS A 129 -3.17 4.09 -0.11
N LEU A 130 -4.18 3.40 0.42
CA LEU A 130 -5.14 3.95 1.38
C LEU A 130 -4.67 3.78 2.83
N GLY A 131 -3.60 3.00 3.03
CA GLY A 131 -3.07 2.58 4.32
C GLY A 131 -3.78 1.33 4.85
N ALA A 132 -3.95 1.27 6.16
CA ALA A 132 -4.66 0.22 6.87
C ALA A 132 -5.55 0.82 7.97
N ILE A 133 -6.57 0.06 8.39
CA ILE A 133 -7.30 0.35 9.63
C ILE A 133 -6.81 -0.66 10.67
N ILE A 134 -6.33 -0.19 11.81
CA ILE A 134 -5.78 -1.03 12.89
C ILE A 134 -6.57 -0.80 14.18
N CYS A 135 -6.52 -1.78 15.07
CA CYS A 135 -6.98 -1.59 16.44
C CYS A 135 -6.04 -0.63 17.20
N ASP A 136 -6.60 0.18 18.10
CA ASP A 136 -5.82 1.01 19.03
C ASP A 136 -5.21 0.21 20.20
N ASN A 137 -5.75 -0.97 20.50
CA ASN A 137 -5.12 -1.94 21.40
C ASN A 137 -3.86 -2.54 20.75
N GLN A 138 -2.70 -2.33 21.38
CA GLN A 138 -1.39 -2.77 20.88
C GLN A 138 -1.25 -4.30 20.79
N ASP A 139 -1.94 -5.04 21.65
CA ASP A 139 -1.92 -6.50 21.66
C ASP A 139 -2.86 -7.09 20.60
N CYS A 140 -3.73 -6.26 20.00
CA CYS A 140 -4.64 -6.69 18.96
C CYS A 140 -3.95 -6.70 17.58
N THR A 141 -3.95 -7.87 16.94
CA THR A 141 -3.30 -8.08 15.65
C THR A 141 -4.21 -7.80 14.45
N ILE A 142 -5.44 -7.32 14.69
CA ILE A 142 -6.43 -7.07 13.64
C ILE A 142 -5.97 -5.90 12.75
N VAL A 143 -5.89 -6.18 11.45
CA VAL A 143 -5.58 -5.20 10.40
C VAL A 143 -6.64 -5.30 9.31
N ILE A 144 -7.46 -4.26 9.19
CA ILE A 144 -8.61 -4.19 8.30
C ILE A 144 -8.21 -3.46 7.01
N ARG A 145 -8.63 -4.01 5.86
CA ARG A 145 -8.52 -3.34 4.55
C ARG A 145 -9.47 -2.13 4.51
N PRO A 146 -8.98 -0.89 4.30
CA PRO A 146 -9.83 0.26 4.06
C PRO A 146 -10.69 0.07 2.80
N LYS A 147 -11.96 0.48 2.88
CA LYS A 147 -12.82 0.68 1.71
C LYS A 147 -12.30 1.86 0.88
N THR A 148 -12.78 2.01 -0.35
CA THR A 148 -12.21 2.96 -1.32
C THR A 148 -12.75 4.38 -1.22
N SER A 149 -13.94 4.58 -0.63
CA SER A 149 -14.54 5.92 -0.45
C SER A 149 -14.24 6.49 0.96
N PRO A 150 -14.03 7.81 1.08
CA PRO A 150 -13.80 8.45 2.39
C PRO A 150 -14.92 8.18 3.40
N GLN A 151 -16.19 8.26 2.96
CA GLN A 151 -17.35 8.03 3.80
C GLN A 151 -17.37 6.59 4.33
N SER A 152 -17.10 5.61 3.48
CA SER A 152 -17.07 4.21 3.90
C SER A 152 -15.90 3.90 4.85
N ILE A 153 -14.75 4.55 4.68
CA ILE A 153 -13.64 4.45 5.64
C ILE A 153 -14.05 5.03 7.00
N ILE A 154 -14.72 6.19 7.03
CA ILE A 154 -15.26 6.77 8.28
C ILE A 154 -16.22 5.80 8.94
N MET A 155 -17.12 5.16 8.19
CA MET A 155 -18.02 4.16 8.74
C MET A 155 -17.28 2.95 9.31
N GLN A 156 -16.23 2.45 8.63
CA GLN A 156 -15.40 1.36 9.19
C GLN A 156 -14.73 1.74 10.52
N MET A 157 -14.29 2.97 10.69
CA MET A 157 -13.67 3.43 11.95
C MET A 157 -14.68 3.63 13.09
N LYS A 158 -15.98 3.72 12.79
CA LYS A 158 -17.04 3.82 13.80
C LYS A 158 -17.42 2.47 14.40
N GLU A 159 -17.12 1.38 13.70
CA GLU A 159 -17.29 0.03 14.22
C GLU A 159 -16.27 -0.25 15.33
N SER A 160 -16.61 -1.13 16.26
CA SER A 160 -15.66 -1.63 17.25
C SER A 160 -14.78 -2.74 16.66
N CYS A 161 -13.57 -2.86 17.20
CA CYS A 161 -12.72 -4.01 16.95
C CYS A 161 -13.33 -5.26 17.61
N LEU A 162 -12.94 -6.47 17.16
CA LEU A 162 -13.38 -7.73 17.79
C LEU A 162 -12.96 -7.85 19.27
N CYS A 163 -11.89 -7.17 19.68
CA CYS A 163 -11.49 -7.08 21.10
C CYS A 163 -12.25 -6.00 21.89
N GLY A 164 -13.21 -5.30 21.27
CA GLY A 164 -14.00 -4.23 21.88
C GLY A 164 -13.38 -2.84 21.81
N SER A 165 -12.11 -2.72 21.41
CA SER A 165 -11.40 -1.43 21.33
C SER A 165 -11.71 -0.65 20.03
N TYR A 166 -11.13 0.53 19.85
CA TYR A 166 -11.44 1.41 18.73
C TYR A 166 -10.60 1.07 17.48
N LEU A 167 -11.14 1.45 16.32
CA LEU A 167 -10.46 1.31 15.04
C LEU A 167 -9.91 2.66 14.58
N ILE A 168 -8.60 2.70 14.36
CA ILE A 168 -7.89 3.89 13.87
C ILE A 168 -7.36 3.65 12.46
N ARG A 169 -7.43 4.67 11.60
CA ARG A 169 -6.83 4.61 10.28
C ARG A 169 -5.37 5.05 10.33
N GLN A 170 -4.48 4.16 9.91
CA GLN A 170 -3.11 4.47 9.57
C GLN A 170 -3.03 4.81 8.07
N THR A 171 -2.79 6.07 7.73
CA THR A 171 -2.70 6.52 6.33
C THR A 171 -1.38 6.12 5.68
N CYS A 172 -1.37 6.07 4.34
CA CYS A 172 -0.17 5.82 3.56
C CYS A 172 -0.15 6.74 2.34
N ASN A 173 1.06 7.14 1.93
CA ASN A 173 1.29 8.04 0.80
C ASN A 173 2.06 7.38 -0.35
N VAL A 174 2.34 6.08 -0.26
CA VAL A 174 2.96 5.33 -1.35
C VAL A 174 2.02 5.30 -2.55
N VAL A 175 2.58 5.57 -3.73
CA VAL A 175 1.88 5.52 -5.01
C VAL A 175 2.60 4.52 -5.92
N ALA A 176 1.83 3.63 -6.52
CA ALA A 176 2.30 2.79 -7.61
C ALA A 176 1.86 3.42 -8.93
N TYR A 177 2.79 3.57 -9.86
CA TYR A 177 2.57 4.04 -11.21
C TYR A 177 2.81 2.93 -12.22
N THR A 178 2.01 2.93 -13.27
CA THR A 178 2.22 2.09 -14.46
C THR A 178 2.14 2.95 -15.70
N TRP A 179 3.03 2.72 -16.67
CA TRP A 179 2.94 3.27 -18.02
C TRP A 179 2.86 2.13 -19.02
N ARG A 180 1.71 1.99 -19.67
CA ARG A 180 1.54 1.05 -20.77
C ARG A 180 2.00 1.69 -22.07
N TRP A 181 2.83 0.99 -22.84
CA TRP A 181 3.45 1.47 -24.07
C TRP A 181 3.67 0.29 -25.04
N SER A 182 4.17 0.54 -26.25
CA SER A 182 4.25 -0.51 -27.28
C SER A 182 5.15 -1.69 -26.89
N GLY A 183 6.15 -1.46 -26.03
CA GLY A 183 7.07 -2.50 -25.54
C GLY A 183 6.62 -3.22 -24.27
N GLY A 184 5.50 -2.84 -23.65
CA GLY A 184 5.02 -3.47 -22.41
C GLY A 184 4.51 -2.48 -21.37
N VAL A 185 4.87 -2.70 -20.10
CA VAL A 185 4.48 -1.86 -18.97
C VAL A 185 5.70 -1.48 -18.14
N HIS A 186 5.94 -0.18 -17.97
CA HIS A 186 6.87 0.32 -16.95
C HIS A 186 6.12 0.44 -15.62
N PHE A 187 6.62 -0.17 -14.56
CA PHE A 187 6.11 -0.05 -13.19
C PHE A 187 7.07 0.78 -12.34
N TYR A 188 6.53 1.63 -11.45
CA TYR A 188 7.30 2.37 -10.46
C TYR A 188 6.53 2.45 -9.14
N ASN A 189 7.15 2.01 -8.05
CA ASN A 189 6.64 2.19 -6.69
C ASN A 189 7.44 3.27 -5.97
N THR A 190 6.77 4.25 -5.37
CA THR A 190 7.45 5.44 -4.82
C THR A 190 8.10 5.24 -3.45
N GLY A 191 7.98 4.08 -2.79
CA GLY A 191 8.59 3.91 -1.48
C GLY A 191 8.03 2.79 -0.59
N ILE A 192 8.34 2.89 0.70
CA ILE A 192 8.10 1.85 1.70
C ILE A 192 6.77 2.07 2.43
N HIS A 193 5.97 1.01 2.57
CA HIS A 193 4.75 1.00 3.35
C HIS A 193 5.05 0.92 4.84
N LYS A 194 4.73 2.00 5.58
CA LYS A 194 4.92 2.08 7.04
C LYS A 194 3.77 1.50 7.86
N HIS A 195 2.97 0.61 7.27
CA HIS A 195 1.80 -0.01 7.90
C HIS A 195 1.76 -1.50 7.59
N ARG A 196 1.09 -2.27 8.47
CA ARG A 196 0.91 -3.72 8.29
C ARG A 196 0.13 -4.02 7.00
N ARG A 197 0.39 -5.18 6.40
CA ARG A 197 -0.35 -5.71 5.23
C ARG A 197 -1.81 -5.99 5.62
N PRO A 198 -2.81 -5.37 4.97
CA PRO A 198 -4.20 -5.67 5.25
C PRO A 198 -4.59 -7.05 4.69
N GLY A 199 -5.25 -7.90 5.49
CA GLY A 199 -5.73 -9.23 5.05
C GLY A 199 -6.81 -9.19 3.95
N ARG A 200 -7.14 -10.31 3.27
CA ARG A 200 -8.31 -10.52 2.36
C ARG A 200 -9.31 -11.48 3.05
N ILE A 201 -10.64 -11.46 2.90
CA ILE A 201 -11.58 -11.11 1.80
C ILE A 201 -12.77 -10.28 2.35
N LEU A 202 -13.36 -9.42 1.49
CA LEU A 202 -14.61 -8.68 1.72
C LEU A 202 -15.77 -9.57 2.19
N HIS A 203 -16.01 -9.69 3.50
CA HIS A 203 -17.34 -9.94 4.07
C HIS A 203 -17.49 -9.16 5.38
N ALA A 204 -18.07 -7.97 5.31
CA ALA A 204 -18.88 -7.48 6.41
C ALA A 204 -20.20 -8.24 6.28
N LEU A 205 -20.33 -9.37 6.99
CA LEU A 205 -21.64 -10.01 7.12
C LEU A 205 -22.62 -8.96 7.66
N PRO A 206 -23.86 -8.90 7.13
CA PRO A 206 -24.89 -8.08 7.74
C PRO A 206 -25.07 -8.57 9.18
N VAL A 207 -25.01 -7.65 10.14
CA VAL A 207 -25.63 -7.86 11.45
C VAL A 207 -27.08 -8.22 11.13
N ARG A 208 -27.47 -9.47 11.38
CA ARG A 208 -28.87 -9.88 11.29
C ARG A 208 -29.66 -8.99 12.26
N ALA A 209 -30.47 -8.08 11.72
CA ALA A 209 -31.55 -7.48 12.48
C ALA A 209 -32.49 -8.63 12.87
N THR A 210 -32.58 -8.87 14.17
CA THR A 210 -33.57 -9.74 14.80
C THR A 210 -34.97 -9.22 14.52
N LEU A 211 -35.83 -10.11 14.00
CA LEU A 211 -37.24 -10.18 14.38
C LEU A 211 -37.45 -11.57 15.00
#